data_AF-A0A8X7NXP7-F1
#
_entry.id   AF-A0A8X7NXP7-F1
#
_cell.length_a   1.000
_cell.length_b   1.000
_cell.length_c   1.000
_cell.angle_alpha   90.00
_cell.angle_beta   90.00
_cell.angle_gamma   90.00
#
_symmetry.space_group_name_H-M   'P 1'
#
loop_
_entity.id
_entity.type
_entity.pdbx_description
1 polymer ?
#
loop_
_entity_poly.entity_id
_entity_poly.type
_entity_poly.pdbx_seq_one_letter_code
_entity_poly.pdbx_strand_id
1 'polypeptide(L)'
;KNPKALFRRGKAKAELGQMDSAREDFRKAQKYAPDDNAIRRELRAIAEQEKAVYQKQKEMYRGMFVGREGSGGKGKSRNWLIMLWQWLVSLFSRIFGRHRVKAD
;
A
#
# COMPACT_ATOMS: atom_id res chain seq x y z
N LYS A 1 -12.20 -36.65 11.54
CA LYS A 1 -12.27 -36.59 10.04
C LYS A 1 -10.89 -36.93 9.48
N ASN A 2 -10.80 -37.60 8.32
CA ASN A 2 -9.51 -38.02 7.75
C ASN A 2 -8.77 -36.82 7.09
N PRO A 3 -7.55 -36.46 7.53
CA PRO A 3 -6.79 -35.32 6.98
C PRO A 3 -6.47 -35.48 5.49
N LYS A 4 -6.18 -36.71 5.02
CA LYS A 4 -5.88 -36.97 3.61
C LYS A 4 -7.09 -36.74 2.71
N ALA A 5 -8.29 -37.09 3.19
CA ALA A 5 -9.52 -36.86 2.45
C ALA A 5 -9.82 -35.36 2.34
N LEU A 6 -9.64 -34.61 3.42
CA LEU A 6 -9.79 -33.15 3.44
C LEU A 6 -8.79 -32.48 2.50
N PHE A 7 -7.52 -32.92 2.52
CA PHE A 7 -6.49 -32.41 1.62
C PHE A 7 -6.84 -32.65 0.15
N ARG A 8 -7.21 -33.89 -0.23
CA ARG A 8 -7.60 -34.22 -1.61
C ARG A 8 -8.82 -33.43 -2.08
N ARG A 9 -9.82 -33.24 -1.21
CA ARG A 9 -10.99 -32.42 -1.51
C ARG A 9 -10.65 -30.95 -1.70
N GLY A 10 -9.81 -30.40 -0.82
CA GLY A 10 -9.31 -29.03 -0.94
C GLY A 10 -8.56 -28.82 -2.26
N LYS A 11 -7.73 -29.78 -2.64
CA LYS A 11 -7.00 -29.78 -3.91
C LYS A 11 -7.93 -29.75 -5.13
N ALA A 12 -8.94 -30.63 -5.17
CA ALA A 12 -9.93 -30.64 -6.24
C ALA A 12 -10.70 -29.31 -6.32
N LYS A 13 -11.07 -28.72 -5.18
CA LYS A 13 -11.72 -27.40 -5.14
C LYS A 13 -10.82 -26.28 -5.63
N ALA A 14 -9.53 -26.32 -5.31
CA ALA A 14 -8.55 -25.35 -5.80
C ALA A 14 -8.40 -25.47 -7.33
N GLU A 15 -8.34 -26.69 -7.86
CA GLU A 15 -8.32 -26.96 -9.30
C GLU A 15 -9.61 -26.47 -10.01
N LEU A 16 -10.74 -26.44 -9.30
CA LEU A 16 -12.01 -25.86 -9.77
C LEU A 16 -12.12 -24.33 -9.56
N GLY A 17 -11.06 -23.67 -9.08
CA GLY A 17 -11.05 -22.22 -8.81
C GLY A 17 -11.83 -21.80 -7.56
N GLN A 18 -12.34 -22.75 -6.77
CA GLN A 18 -13.10 -22.50 -5.54
C GLN A 18 -12.15 -22.26 -4.35
N MET A 19 -11.34 -21.19 -4.41
CA MET A 19 -10.22 -20.96 -3.50
C MET A 19 -10.65 -20.84 -2.02
N ASP A 20 -11.76 -20.16 -1.72
CA ASP A 20 -12.26 -20.03 -0.35
C ASP A 20 -12.64 -21.37 0.26
N SER A 21 -13.35 -22.20 -0.51
CA SER A 21 -13.76 -23.54 -0.11
C SER A 21 -12.59 -24.50 0.00
N ALA A 22 -11.58 -24.36 -0.88
CA ALA A 22 -10.34 -25.10 -0.82
C ALA A 22 -9.55 -24.76 0.46
N ARG A 23 -9.42 -23.47 0.76
CA ARG A 23 -8.76 -22.96 1.96
C ARG A 23 -9.38 -23.50 3.24
N GLU A 24 -10.71 -23.55 3.30
CA GLU A 24 -11.42 -24.11 4.45
C GLU A 24 -11.09 -25.59 4.67
N ASP A 25 -11.05 -26.37 3.59
CA ASP A 25 -10.69 -27.78 3.63
C ASP A 25 -9.23 -28.00 4.03
N PHE A 26 -8.30 -27.19 3.52
CA PHE A 26 -6.90 -27.22 3.93
C PHE A 26 -6.71 -26.82 5.39
N ARG A 27 -7.42 -25.80 5.89
CA ARG A 27 -7.40 -25.43 7.32
C ARG A 27 -7.93 -26.55 8.20
N LYS A 28 -9.03 -27.20 7.79
CA LYS A 28 -9.55 -28.38 8.49
C LYS A 28 -8.51 -29.50 8.49
N ALA A 29 -7.85 -29.77 7.36
CA ALA A 29 -6.79 -30.76 7.27
C ALA A 29 -5.59 -30.42 8.18
N GLN A 30 -5.16 -29.16 8.21
CA GLN A 30 -4.06 -28.68 9.06
C GLN A 30 -4.34 -28.88 10.55
N LYS A 31 -5.60 -28.71 11.00
CA LYS A 31 -5.96 -28.97 12.40
C LYS A 31 -5.74 -30.43 12.82
N TYR A 32 -5.87 -31.37 11.90
CA TYR A 32 -5.67 -32.80 12.16
C TYR A 32 -4.24 -33.26 11.86
N ALA A 33 -3.49 -32.53 11.02
CA ALA A 33 -2.12 -32.83 10.63
C ALA A 33 -1.29 -31.53 10.58
N PRO A 34 -0.92 -30.96 11.75
CA PRO A 34 -0.24 -29.67 11.82
C PRO A 34 1.16 -29.70 11.19
N ASP A 35 1.83 -30.86 11.22
CA ASP A 35 3.19 -31.06 10.75
C ASP A 35 3.31 -31.30 9.23
N ASP A 36 2.18 -31.46 8.54
CA ASP A 36 2.15 -31.74 7.11
C ASP A 36 2.62 -30.52 6.28
N ASN A 37 3.79 -30.67 5.66
CA ASN A 37 4.39 -29.66 4.79
C ASN A 37 3.55 -29.38 3.54
N ALA A 38 2.85 -30.38 2.99
CA ALA A 38 2.05 -30.20 1.78
C ALA A 38 0.88 -29.25 2.06
N ILE A 39 0.17 -29.45 3.17
CA ILE A 39 -0.95 -28.58 3.58
C ILE A 39 -0.47 -27.13 3.76
N ARG A 40 0.69 -26.93 4.40
CA ARG A 40 1.27 -25.59 4.60
C ARG A 40 1.63 -24.92 3.27
N ARG A 41 2.16 -25.67 2.30
CA ARG A 41 2.49 -25.13 0.97
C ARG A 41 1.25 -24.65 0.23
N GLU A 42 0.19 -25.45 0.22
CA GLU A 42 -1.09 -25.08 -0.42
C GLU A 42 -1.70 -23.83 0.23
N LEU A 43 -1.73 -23.76 1.56
CA LEU A 43 -2.25 -22.58 2.26
C LEU A 43 -1.45 -21.30 1.97
N ARG A 44 -0.13 -21.41 1.77
CA ARG A 44 0.72 -20.27 1.36
C ARG A 44 0.41 -19.85 -0.08
N ALA A 45 0.30 -20.80 -1.01
CA ALA A 45 -0.03 -20.52 -2.40
C ALA A 45 -1.38 -19.76 -2.52
N ILE A 46 -2.39 -20.20 -1.76
CA ILE A 46 -3.69 -19.49 -1.71
C ILE A 46 -3.51 -18.06 -1.18
N ALA A 47 -2.76 -17.88 -0.09
CA ALA A 47 -2.54 -16.56 0.50
C ALA A 47 -1.79 -15.60 -0.45
N GLU A 48 -0.86 -16.10 -1.25
CA GLU A 48 -0.15 -15.32 -2.26
C GLU A 48 -1.09 -14.86 -3.39
N GLN A 49 -1.96 -15.75 -3.85
CA GLN A 49 -2.99 -15.40 -4.85
C GLN A 49 -3.98 -14.36 -4.31
N GLU A 50 -4.46 -14.52 -3.07
CA GLU A 50 -5.33 -13.54 -2.41
C GLU A 50 -4.67 -12.16 -2.32
N LYS A 51 -3.38 -12.11 -1.95
CA LYS A 51 -2.61 -10.86 -1.92
C LYS A 51 -2.51 -10.23 -3.31
N ALA A 52 -2.23 -11.02 -4.34
CA ALA A 52 -2.13 -10.52 -5.72
C ALA A 52 -3.47 -9.92 -6.20
N VAL A 53 -4.58 -10.59 -5.90
CA VAL A 53 -5.93 -10.07 -6.20
C VAL A 53 -6.18 -8.77 -5.44
N TYR A 54 -5.85 -8.72 -4.15
CA TYR A 54 -6.02 -7.53 -3.33
C TYR A 54 -5.20 -6.34 -3.84
N GLN A 55 -3.95 -6.53 -4.25
CA GLN A 55 -3.13 -5.44 -4.79
C GLN A 55 -3.73 -4.89 -6.10
N LYS A 56 -4.16 -5.78 -7.01
CA LYS A 56 -4.85 -5.36 -8.24
C LYS A 56 -6.11 -4.57 -7.94
N GLN A 57 -6.93 -5.04 -6.99
CA GLN A 57 -8.11 -4.31 -6.54
C GLN A 57 -7.73 -2.94 -6.00
N LYS A 58 -6.75 -2.87 -5.10
CA LYS A 58 -6.27 -1.61 -4.51
C LYS A 58 -5.81 -0.61 -5.58
N GLU A 59 -5.09 -1.06 -6.59
CA GLU A 59 -4.66 -0.21 -7.71
C GLU A 59 -5.85 0.30 -8.54
N MET A 60 -6.81 -0.57 -8.87
CA MET A 60 -8.04 -0.17 -9.56
C MET A 60 -8.84 0.86 -8.76
N TYR A 61 -9.06 0.60 -7.46
CA TYR A 61 -9.73 1.53 -6.55
C TYR A 61 -8.96 2.84 -6.41
N ARG A 62 -7.63 2.81 -6.31
CA ARG A 62 -6.80 4.02 -6.26
C ARG A 62 -6.99 4.86 -7.51
N GLY A 63 -6.99 4.26 -8.70
CA GLY A 63 -7.26 4.99 -9.95
C GLY A 63 -8.67 5.60 -10.00
N MET A 64 -9.69 4.85 -9.58
CA MET A 64 -11.09 5.27 -9.62
C MET A 64 -11.42 6.39 -8.61
N PHE A 65 -10.81 6.37 -7.42
CA PHE A 65 -11.14 7.31 -6.33
C PHE A 65 -10.18 8.50 -6.24
N VAL A 66 -8.88 8.33 -6.51
CA VAL A 66 -7.91 9.46 -6.49
C VAL A 66 -8.20 10.45 -7.63
N GLY A 67 -8.72 9.97 -8.77
CA GLY A 67 -9.16 10.85 -9.86
C GLY A 67 -10.38 11.71 -9.52
N ARG A 68 -11.13 11.35 -8.47
CA ARG A 68 -12.38 12.05 -8.08
C ARG A 68 -12.22 12.94 -6.86
N GLU A 69 -11.25 12.67 -5.99
CA GLU A 69 -10.92 13.51 -4.83
C GLU A 69 -9.72 14.47 -5.08
N GLY A 70 -9.10 14.40 -6.27
CA GLY A 70 -7.86 15.10 -6.61
C GLY A 70 -7.97 16.56 -7.07
N SER A 71 -9.14 17.21 -7.04
CA SER A 71 -9.27 18.65 -7.37
C SER A 71 -9.09 19.60 -6.17
N GLY A 72 -8.57 19.11 -5.03
CA GLY A 72 -8.38 19.88 -3.79
C GLY A 72 -6.94 20.02 -3.27
N GLY A 73 -5.93 19.54 -4.01
CA GLY A 73 -4.53 19.44 -3.56
C GLY A 73 -3.66 20.66 -3.88
N LYS A 74 -3.90 21.76 -3.17
CA LYS A 74 -3.18 23.04 -3.11
C LYS A 74 -1.73 23.06 -3.64
N GLY A 75 -1.51 23.91 -4.65
CA GLY A 75 -0.20 24.44 -5.00
C GLY A 75 0.46 25.13 -3.80
N LYS A 76 1.53 24.53 -3.28
CA LYS A 76 2.32 25.06 -2.16
C LYS A 76 3.76 25.42 -2.54
N SER A 77 4.04 25.59 -3.84
CA SER A 77 5.36 26.02 -4.32
C SER A 77 5.51 27.55 -4.38
N ARG A 78 4.42 28.30 -4.58
CA ARG A 78 4.50 29.77 -4.75
C ARG A 78 4.89 30.49 -3.46
N ASN A 79 4.41 30.05 -2.30
CA ASN A 79 4.73 30.71 -1.02
C ASN A 79 6.15 30.42 -0.52
N TRP A 80 6.73 29.25 -0.80
CA TRP A 80 8.09 28.94 -0.33
C TRP A 80 9.16 29.76 -1.08
N LEU A 81 9.02 29.91 -2.39
CA LEU A 81 9.89 30.76 -3.20
C LEU A 81 9.77 32.24 -2.80
N ILE A 82 8.55 32.72 -2.54
CA ILE A 82 8.33 34.09 -2.05
C ILE A 82 8.96 34.27 -0.67
N MET A 83 8.82 33.31 0.25
CA MET A 83 9.45 33.39 1.58
C MET A 83 10.97 33.36 1.51
N LEU A 84 11.55 32.53 0.64
CA LEU A 84 13.00 32.48 0.41
C LEU A 84 13.51 33.82 -0.16
N TRP A 85 12.78 34.41 -1.10
CA TRP A 85 13.15 35.68 -1.71
C TRP A 85 13.02 36.85 -0.73
N GLN A 86 11.95 36.88 0.09
CA GLN A 86 11.79 37.85 1.17
C GLN A 86 12.92 37.74 2.22
N TRP A 87 13.35 36.53 2.54
CA TRP A 87 14.50 36.30 3.42
C TRP A 87 15.81 36.83 2.83
N LEU A 88 16.06 36.58 1.54
CA LEU A 88 17.25 37.09 0.82
C LEU A 88 17.27 38.62 0.72
N VAL A 89 16.14 39.24 0.37
CA VAL A 89 16.01 40.70 0.30
C VAL A 89 16.25 41.32 1.68
N SER A 90 15.72 40.71 2.74
CA SER A 90 15.94 41.15 4.13
C SER A 90 17.40 41.02 4.57
N LEU A 91 18.08 39.94 4.16
CA LEU A 91 19.49 39.72 4.47
C LEU A 91 20.38 40.74 3.75
N PHE A 92 20.12 41.00 2.46
CA PHE A 92 20.86 41.99 1.68
C PHE A 92 20.61 43.43 2.16
N SER A 93 19.35 43.80 2.42
CA SER A 93 19.03 45.15 2.91
C SER A 93 19.57 45.41 4.32
N ARG A 94 19.76 44.38 5.15
CA ARG A 94 20.44 44.50 6.46
C ARG A 94 21.95 44.68 6.34
N ILE A 95 22.56 44.12 5.29
CA ILE A 95 24.00 44.24 4.99
C ILE A 95 24.31 45.58 4.28
N PHE A 96 23.47 46.02 3.34
CA PHE A 96 23.67 47.23 2.54
C PHE A 96 23.01 48.50 3.13
N GLY A 97 22.02 48.36 4.01
CA GLY A 97 21.31 49.48 4.65
C GLY A 97 22.08 50.17 5.78
N ARG A 98 23.27 49.69 6.14
CA ARG A 98 24.11 50.28 7.19
C ARG A 98 24.99 51.46 6.71
N HIS A 99 24.86 51.89 5.44
CA HIS A 99 25.71 52.95 4.85
C HIS A 99 24.95 54.22 4.38
N ARG A 100 23.76 54.52 4.90
CA ARG A 100 23.15 55.85 4.69
C ARG A 100 22.53 56.40 5.94
N VAL A 101 23.35 56.81 6.90
CA VAL A 101 22.96 57.81 7.89
C VAL A 101 24.14 58.75 8.12
N LYS A 102 23.83 60.07 8.10
CA LYS A 102 24.66 61.29 8.22
C LYS A 102 25.07 61.91 6.88
N ALA A 103 24.79 63.18 6.58
CA ALA A 103 24.13 64.25 7.33
C ALA A 103 23.78 65.40 6.36
N ASP A 104 22.59 66.01 6.52
CA ASP A 104 22.45 67.47 6.43
C ASP A 104 22.88 68.08 7.77
#